data_AF-A0A538SCX1-F1
#
_entry.id   AF-A0A538SCX1-F1
#
_cell.length_a   1.000
_cell.length_b   1.000
_cell.length_c   1.000
_cell.angle_alpha   90.00
_cell.angle_beta   90.00
_cell.angle_gamma   90.00
#
_symmetry.space_group_name_H-M   'P 1'
#
loop_
_entity.id
_entity.type
_entity.pdbx_description
1 polymer ?
#
loop_
_entity_poly.entity_id
_entity_poly.type
_entity_poly.pdbx_seq_one_letter_code
_entity_poly.pdbx_strand_id
1 'polypeptide(L)'
;MRRGRRRPARARARAPAQPVLLAHAWLAHVEAFERDEERFLTAREAADRMPLGAGAVAGTPLHYDRVALASRLGFSRLAANSLDAVGDRDFAVEYLNAGAMLGVHLSRLAEDLVLWCSPGFGWFSPPDGFATGSSLLPQKRNPDLFELARGKCGRLLANAQRLAVVLKGLPSSYQKDLQEDKEALFDTADTLESLLAALPLA
;
A
#
# COMPACT_ATOMS: atom_id res chain seq x y z
N MET A 1 18.07 -51.33 -10.43
CA MET A 1 17.94 -49.89 -10.71
C MET A 1 16.47 -49.45 -10.60
N ARG A 2 16.03 -48.93 -9.44
CA ARG A 2 14.68 -48.38 -9.27
C ARG A 2 14.67 -46.94 -9.83
N ARG A 3 13.99 -46.73 -10.96
CA ARG A 3 13.72 -45.37 -11.48
C ARG A 3 12.88 -44.62 -10.45
N GLY A 4 13.50 -43.69 -9.73
CA GLY A 4 12.83 -42.83 -8.76
C GLY A 4 11.79 -41.96 -9.47
N ARG A 5 10.52 -42.32 -9.37
CA ARG A 5 9.40 -41.46 -9.75
C ARG A 5 9.41 -40.26 -8.80
N ARG A 6 10.03 -39.15 -9.22
CA ARG A 6 9.89 -37.86 -8.56
C ARG A 6 8.42 -37.45 -8.70
N ARG A 7 7.64 -37.55 -7.62
CA ARG A 7 6.32 -36.95 -7.57
C ARG A 7 6.51 -35.46 -7.32
N PRO A 8 5.91 -34.56 -8.13
CA PRO A 8 5.95 -33.14 -7.81
C PRO A 8 5.30 -32.92 -6.44
N ALA A 9 5.94 -32.11 -5.61
CA ALA A 9 5.37 -31.69 -4.33
C ALA A 9 4.06 -30.96 -4.62
N ARG A 10 2.93 -31.51 -4.14
CA ARG A 10 1.64 -30.82 -4.21
C ARG A 10 1.58 -29.86 -3.02
N ALA A 11 1.55 -28.55 -3.28
CA ALA A 11 1.13 -27.58 -2.28
C ALA A 11 -0.28 -27.97 -1.82
N ARG A 12 -0.44 -28.27 -0.53
CA ARG A 12 -1.76 -28.61 0.03
C ARG A 12 -2.49 -27.29 0.32
N ALA A 13 -3.45 -26.93 -0.54
CA ALA A 13 -4.49 -25.98 -0.17
C ALA A 13 -5.36 -26.58 0.95
N ARG A 14 -6.06 -25.73 1.73
CA ARG A 14 -7.04 -26.16 2.74
C ARG A 14 -8.12 -27.06 2.10
N ALA A 15 -8.72 -27.94 2.92
CA ALA A 15 -9.84 -28.76 2.48
C ALA A 15 -11.02 -27.89 2.01
N PRO A 16 -11.73 -28.27 0.93
CA PRO A 16 -12.88 -27.53 0.47
C PRO A 16 -13.97 -27.49 1.54
N ALA A 17 -14.61 -26.34 1.68
CA ALA A 17 -15.76 -26.13 2.56
C ALA A 17 -17.06 -26.24 1.73
N GLN A 18 -17.87 -25.20 1.70
CA GLN A 18 -19.11 -25.15 0.92
C GLN A 18 -18.87 -24.53 -0.48
N PRO A 19 -19.67 -24.91 -1.49
CA PRO A 19 -19.67 -24.21 -2.78
C PRO A 19 -20.09 -22.75 -2.60
N VAL A 20 -19.43 -21.85 -3.32
CA VAL A 20 -19.77 -20.42 -3.39
C VAL A 20 -19.74 -19.95 -4.84
N LEU A 21 -20.49 -18.90 -5.15
CA LEU A 21 -20.42 -18.25 -6.46
C LEU A 21 -19.05 -17.59 -6.63
N LEU A 22 -18.48 -17.69 -7.84
CA LEU A 22 -17.25 -16.97 -8.17
C LEU A 22 -17.41 -15.45 -7.97
N ALA A 23 -18.58 -14.91 -8.33
CA ALA A 23 -18.92 -13.50 -8.09
C ALA A 23 -18.86 -13.14 -6.59
N HIS A 24 -19.27 -14.05 -5.70
CA HIS A 24 -19.20 -13.82 -4.25
C HIS A 24 -17.75 -13.75 -3.77
N ALA A 25 -16.85 -14.57 -4.31
CA ALA A 25 -15.43 -14.52 -4.01
C ALA A 25 -14.78 -13.20 -4.50
N TRP A 26 -15.15 -12.71 -5.69
CA TRP A 26 -14.68 -11.42 -6.20
C TRP A 26 -15.18 -10.25 -5.37
N LEU A 27 -16.47 -10.24 -5.01
CA LEU A 27 -17.05 -9.18 -4.17
C LEU A 27 -16.39 -9.12 -2.78
N ALA A 28 -15.91 -10.24 -2.24
CA ALA A 28 -15.16 -10.22 -0.99
C ALA A 28 -13.85 -9.39 -1.07
N HIS A 29 -13.23 -9.30 -2.23
CA HIS A 29 -12.07 -8.42 -2.47
C HIS A 29 -12.49 -6.97 -2.69
N VAL A 30 -13.58 -6.73 -3.41
CA VAL A 30 -14.16 -5.37 -3.60
C VAL A 30 -14.45 -4.71 -2.26
N GLU A 31 -15.13 -5.43 -1.36
CA GLU A 31 -15.43 -4.98 0.01
C GLU A 31 -14.17 -4.58 0.78
N ALA A 32 -13.04 -5.24 0.54
CA ALA A 32 -11.77 -4.90 1.16
C ALA A 32 -11.18 -3.59 0.60
N PHE A 33 -11.26 -3.39 -0.72
CA PHE A 33 -10.76 -2.20 -1.38
C PHE A 33 -11.61 -0.96 -1.13
N GLU A 34 -12.93 -1.09 -1.01
CA GLU A 34 -13.82 0.02 -0.61
C GLU A 34 -13.42 0.57 0.76
N ARG A 35 -13.12 -0.33 1.72
CA ARG A 35 -12.58 0.09 3.02
C ARG A 35 -11.19 0.69 2.94
N ASP A 36 -10.40 0.39 1.92
CA ASP A 36 -9.08 1.02 1.74
C ASP A 36 -9.23 2.43 1.16
N GLU A 37 -10.18 2.64 0.25
CA GLU A 37 -10.55 3.97 -0.22
C GLU A 37 -10.94 4.88 0.95
N GLU A 38 -11.80 4.40 1.86
CA GLU A 38 -12.16 5.11 3.09
C GLU A 38 -10.93 5.48 3.95
N ARG A 39 -9.93 4.60 4.04
CA ARG A 39 -8.67 4.87 4.76
C ARG A 39 -7.88 5.98 4.08
N PHE A 40 -7.76 5.96 2.75
CA PHE A 40 -7.06 7.01 2.01
C PHE A 40 -7.78 8.35 2.11
N LEU A 41 -9.13 8.36 2.10
CA LEU A 41 -9.92 9.57 2.35
C LEU A 41 -9.66 10.11 3.76
N THR A 42 -9.61 9.22 4.76
CA THR A 42 -9.29 9.61 6.15
C THR A 42 -7.86 10.16 6.27
N ALA A 43 -6.88 9.53 5.63
CA ALA A 43 -5.49 10.00 5.60
C ALA A 43 -5.37 11.36 4.90
N ARG A 44 -6.14 11.59 3.82
CA ARG A 44 -6.22 12.88 3.14
C ARG A 44 -6.77 13.96 4.07
N GLU A 45 -7.82 13.66 4.84
CA GLU A 45 -8.34 14.61 5.83
C GLU A 45 -7.31 14.92 6.92
N ALA A 46 -6.57 13.92 7.42
CA ALA A 46 -5.50 14.15 8.39
C ALA A 46 -4.41 15.09 7.84
N ALA A 47 -4.06 14.95 6.56
CA ALA A 47 -3.08 15.80 5.87
C ALA A 47 -3.60 17.21 5.53
N ASP A 48 -4.92 17.44 5.56
CA ASP A 48 -5.54 18.72 5.22
C ASP A 48 -5.52 19.71 6.39
N ARG A 49 -4.30 20.08 6.82
CA ARG A 49 -4.02 21.16 7.78
C ARG A 49 -2.81 21.94 7.30
N MET A 50 -2.97 23.22 6.97
CA MET A 50 -1.89 24.06 6.49
C MET A 50 -0.87 24.38 7.60
N PRO A 51 0.40 23.92 7.49
CA PRO A 51 1.44 24.22 8.49
C PRO A 51 2.11 25.57 8.24
N LEU A 52 1.91 26.16 7.05
CA LEU A 52 2.54 27.43 6.68
C LEU A 52 2.12 28.56 7.64
N GLY A 53 3.12 29.29 8.13
CA GLY A 53 2.98 30.27 9.20
C GLY A 53 3.37 29.79 10.60
N ALA A 54 3.68 28.50 10.77
CA ALA A 54 4.27 27.99 12.01
C ALA A 54 5.72 28.48 12.27
N GLY A 55 6.40 29.00 11.24
CA GLY A 55 7.79 29.46 11.34
C GLY A 55 8.72 28.32 11.75
N ALA A 56 9.75 28.63 12.53
CA ALA A 56 10.65 27.59 13.05
C ALA A 56 10.00 26.80 14.19
N VAL A 57 9.36 27.48 15.15
CA VAL A 57 8.68 26.85 16.31
C VAL A 57 7.53 27.70 16.87
N ALA A 58 7.61 29.04 16.78
CA ALA A 58 6.78 29.98 17.54
C ALA A 58 5.85 30.84 16.64
N GLY A 59 5.62 30.41 15.41
CA GLY A 59 4.92 31.20 14.41
C GLY A 59 5.83 32.11 13.61
N THR A 60 5.22 32.99 12.82
CA THR A 60 5.90 33.98 11.97
C THR A 60 5.61 35.39 12.46
N PRO A 61 6.60 36.31 12.44
CA PRO A 61 6.38 37.72 12.77
C PRO A 61 5.73 38.49 11.61
N LEU A 62 5.58 37.86 10.44
CA LEU A 62 4.95 38.47 9.27
C LEU A 62 3.43 38.50 9.45
N HIS A 63 2.85 39.68 9.29
CA HIS A 63 1.40 39.86 9.34
C HIS A 63 0.81 39.60 7.95
N TYR A 64 0.13 38.47 7.78
CA TYR A 64 -0.62 38.13 6.58
C TYR A 64 -1.85 37.29 6.92
N ASP A 65 -2.83 37.27 6.03
CA ASP A 65 -4.03 36.48 6.20
C ASP A 65 -3.75 34.99 5.94
N ARG A 66 -3.62 34.22 7.03
CA ARG A 66 -3.40 32.77 6.96
C ARG A 66 -4.60 32.03 6.39
N VAL A 67 -5.83 32.51 6.59
CA VAL A 67 -7.05 31.86 6.07
C VAL A 67 -7.09 32.01 4.55
N ALA A 68 -6.85 33.23 4.04
CA ALA A 68 -6.74 33.45 2.61
C ALA A 68 -5.60 32.62 1.98
N LEU A 69 -4.47 32.47 2.68
CA LEU A 69 -3.36 31.63 2.22
C LEU A 69 -3.73 30.14 2.17
N ALA A 70 -4.41 29.61 3.19
CA ALA A 70 -4.86 28.23 3.21
C ALA A 70 -5.80 27.91 2.05
N SER A 71 -6.79 28.79 1.81
CA SER A 71 -7.70 28.67 0.67
C SER A 71 -6.95 28.67 -0.67
N ARG A 72 -5.96 29.55 -0.84
CA ARG A 72 -5.13 29.59 -2.07
C ARG A 72 -4.27 28.35 -2.29
N LEU A 73 -3.85 27.70 -1.20
CA LEU A 73 -3.05 26.47 -1.24
C LEU A 73 -3.91 25.20 -1.26
N GLY A 74 -5.24 25.34 -1.22
CA GLY A 74 -6.17 24.20 -1.25
C GLY A 74 -6.39 23.51 0.10
N PHE A 75 -5.96 24.11 1.21
CA PHE A 75 -6.22 23.59 2.55
C PHE A 75 -7.55 24.09 3.10
N SER A 76 -8.31 23.22 3.78
CA SER A 76 -9.54 23.62 4.48
C SER A 76 -9.29 24.08 5.93
N ARG A 77 -8.16 23.70 6.52
CA ARG A 77 -7.84 23.97 7.94
C ARG A 77 -6.46 24.58 8.11
N LEU A 78 -6.30 25.34 9.19
CA LEU A 78 -5.00 25.82 9.68
C LEU A 78 -4.47 24.90 10.76
N ALA A 79 -3.16 24.66 10.78
CA ALA A 79 -2.53 24.09 11.96
C ALA A 79 -2.67 25.07 13.14
N ALA A 80 -3.18 24.56 14.27
CA ALA A 80 -3.55 25.36 15.44
C ALA A 80 -2.35 25.72 16.33
N ASN A 81 -1.31 24.88 16.33
CA ASN A 81 -0.12 25.05 17.15
C ASN A 81 1.14 24.95 16.29
N SER A 82 2.07 25.88 16.46
CA SER A 82 3.28 25.95 15.64
C SER A 82 4.34 24.89 15.99
N LEU A 83 4.43 24.46 17.26
CA LEU A 83 5.34 23.39 17.68
C LEU A 83 4.91 22.04 17.13
N ASP A 84 3.61 21.80 17.15
CA ASP A 84 2.95 20.62 16.58
C ASP A 84 3.15 20.58 15.06
N ALA A 85 2.78 21.67 14.36
CA ALA A 85 2.84 21.76 12.90
C ALA A 85 4.22 21.45 12.28
N VAL A 86 5.31 21.73 13.00
CA VAL A 86 6.67 21.49 12.51
C VAL A 86 7.30 20.21 13.07
N GLY A 87 6.83 19.74 14.24
CA GLY A 87 7.37 18.59 14.95
C GLY A 87 6.67 17.26 14.61
N ASP A 88 5.40 17.29 14.24
CA ASP A 88 4.61 16.08 14.03
C ASP A 88 4.59 15.58 12.57
N ARG A 89 4.35 14.28 12.38
CA ARG A 89 4.27 13.61 11.06
C ARG A 89 3.15 12.55 11.02
N ASP A 90 2.11 12.70 11.83
CA ASP A 90 0.98 11.76 11.88
C ASP A 90 0.34 11.55 10.50
N PHE A 91 0.15 12.61 9.72
CA PHE A 91 -0.43 12.56 8.38
C PHE A 91 0.34 11.62 7.44
N ALA A 92 1.67 11.58 7.60
CA ALA A 92 2.52 10.71 6.81
C ALA A 92 2.36 9.26 7.27
N VAL A 93 2.29 9.01 8.57
CA VAL A 93 2.04 7.66 9.12
C VAL A 93 0.65 7.15 8.71
N GLU A 94 -0.38 7.99 8.73
CA GLU A 94 -1.73 7.63 8.30
C GLU A 94 -1.77 7.22 6.82
N TYR A 95 -1.10 7.97 5.94
CA TYR A 95 -0.95 7.60 4.53
C TYR A 95 -0.21 6.26 4.37
N LEU A 96 0.89 6.07 5.09
CA LEU A 96 1.67 4.82 5.03
C LEU A 96 0.86 3.62 5.55
N ASN A 97 0.07 3.79 6.61
CA ASN A 97 -0.81 2.75 7.14
C ASN A 97 -1.92 2.39 6.16
N ALA A 98 -2.52 3.38 5.49
CA ALA A 98 -3.48 3.14 4.42
C ALA A 98 -2.85 2.33 3.27
N GLY A 99 -1.64 2.72 2.84
CA GLY A 99 -0.87 2.00 1.83
C GLY A 99 -0.47 0.59 2.25
N ALA A 100 -0.09 0.39 3.51
CA ALA A 100 0.23 -0.93 4.06
C ALA A 100 -0.98 -1.87 4.04
N MET A 101 -2.16 -1.38 4.45
CA MET A 101 -3.38 -2.18 4.43
C MET A 101 -3.85 -2.51 3.01
N LEU A 102 -3.77 -1.56 2.07
CA LEU A 102 -4.02 -1.83 0.67
C LEU A 102 -3.04 -2.90 0.14
N GLY A 103 -1.75 -2.81 0.49
CA GLY A 103 -0.75 -3.83 0.19
C GLY A 103 -1.12 -5.22 0.71
N VAL A 104 -1.67 -5.31 1.93
CA VAL A 104 -2.18 -6.57 2.50
C VAL A 104 -3.34 -7.12 1.67
N HIS A 105 -4.33 -6.30 1.31
CA HIS A 105 -5.47 -6.76 0.51
C HIS A 105 -5.06 -7.16 -0.91
N LEU A 106 -4.18 -6.40 -1.55
CA LEU A 106 -3.56 -6.76 -2.83
C LEU A 106 -2.80 -8.09 -2.76
N SER A 107 -2.07 -8.33 -1.66
CA SER A 107 -1.35 -9.60 -1.46
C SER A 107 -2.27 -10.81 -1.33
N ARG A 108 -3.46 -10.63 -0.75
CA ARG A 108 -4.48 -11.68 -0.63
C ARG A 108 -5.09 -12.01 -1.98
N LEU A 109 -5.48 -11.00 -2.75
CA LEU A 109 -5.95 -11.18 -4.13
C LEU A 109 -4.87 -11.87 -4.99
N ALA A 110 -3.63 -11.43 -4.86
CA ALA A 110 -2.50 -12.03 -5.56
C ALA A 110 -2.31 -13.50 -5.20
N GLU A 111 -2.41 -13.88 -3.92
CA GLU A 111 -2.34 -15.29 -3.50
C GLU A 111 -3.43 -16.14 -4.15
N ASP A 112 -4.67 -15.67 -4.13
CA ASP A 112 -5.80 -16.38 -4.76
C ASP A 112 -5.51 -16.60 -6.26
N LEU A 113 -5.04 -15.57 -6.97
CA LEU A 113 -4.72 -15.66 -8.39
C LEU A 113 -3.53 -16.58 -8.69
N VAL A 114 -2.47 -16.53 -7.88
CA VAL A 114 -1.32 -17.45 -7.99
C VAL A 114 -1.79 -18.91 -7.80
N LEU A 115 -2.64 -19.17 -6.81
CA LEU A 115 -3.21 -20.50 -6.57
C LEU A 115 -4.10 -20.95 -7.73
N TRP A 116 -4.97 -20.08 -8.25
CA TRP A 116 -5.86 -20.40 -9.36
C TRP A 116 -5.14 -20.63 -10.69
N CYS A 117 -3.98 -20.00 -10.91
CA CYS A 117 -3.08 -20.27 -12.04
C CYS A 117 -2.39 -21.63 -11.94
N SER A 118 -2.28 -22.20 -10.73
CA SER A 118 -1.47 -23.39 -10.53
C SER A 118 -2.05 -24.60 -11.28
N PRO A 119 -1.21 -25.53 -11.77
CA PRO A 119 -1.68 -26.70 -12.53
C PRO A 119 -2.66 -27.62 -11.77
N GLY A 120 -2.74 -27.49 -10.44
CA GLY A 120 -3.69 -28.25 -9.61
C GLY A 120 -5.11 -27.65 -9.59
N PHE A 121 -5.25 -26.36 -9.88
CA PHE A 121 -6.53 -25.65 -9.93
C PHE A 121 -6.92 -25.33 -11.37
N GLY A 122 -6.07 -24.58 -12.10
CA GLY A 122 -6.30 -24.23 -13.49
C GLY A 122 -7.56 -23.41 -13.73
N TRP A 123 -8.00 -22.61 -12.74
CA TRP A 123 -9.23 -21.82 -12.81
C TRP A 123 -9.02 -20.46 -13.50
N PHE A 124 -7.78 -20.00 -13.55
CA PHE A 124 -7.42 -18.71 -14.16
C PHE A 124 -6.16 -18.88 -15.02
N SER A 125 -6.16 -18.22 -16.18
CA SER A 125 -4.97 -18.07 -17.02
C SER A 125 -4.70 -16.57 -17.18
N PRO A 126 -3.53 -16.06 -16.76
CA PRO A 126 -3.20 -14.65 -16.90
C PRO A 126 -3.09 -14.29 -18.40
N PRO A 127 -3.50 -13.07 -18.79
CA PRO A 127 -3.34 -12.59 -20.16
C PRO A 127 -1.86 -12.48 -20.57
N ASP A 128 -1.62 -12.47 -21.88
CA ASP A 128 -0.28 -12.19 -22.43
C ASP A 128 0.22 -10.82 -21.96
N GLY A 129 1.47 -10.76 -21.51
CA GLY A 129 2.08 -9.56 -20.91
C GLY A 129 2.03 -9.51 -19.38
N PHE A 130 1.15 -10.29 -18.74
CA PHE A 130 1.00 -10.34 -17.27
C PHE A 130 1.59 -11.61 -16.64
N ALA A 131 2.18 -12.47 -17.46
CA ALA A 131 2.85 -13.69 -17.05
C ALA A 131 4.09 -13.96 -17.90
N THR A 132 5.16 -14.46 -17.28
CA THR A 132 6.32 -14.93 -18.04
C THR A 132 6.13 -16.38 -18.48
N GLY A 133 6.58 -16.68 -19.70
CA GLY A 133 6.58 -18.02 -20.27
C GLY A 133 7.94 -18.70 -20.14
N SER A 134 7.95 -20.03 -20.18
CA SER A 134 9.19 -20.79 -20.38
C SER A 134 9.40 -21.08 -21.86
N SER A 135 10.60 -20.79 -22.38
CA SER A 135 10.97 -21.17 -23.76
C SER A 135 10.93 -22.68 -24.02
N LEU A 136 11.14 -23.50 -22.98
CA LEU A 136 11.10 -24.96 -23.05
C LEU A 136 9.72 -25.56 -22.78
N LEU A 137 8.82 -24.81 -22.12
CA LEU A 137 7.49 -25.27 -21.74
C LEU A 137 6.46 -24.20 -22.13
N PRO A 138 5.96 -24.22 -23.38
CA PRO A 138 5.05 -23.19 -23.92
C PRO A 138 3.77 -23.00 -23.10
N GLN A 139 3.30 -24.06 -22.45
CA GLN A 139 2.12 -24.06 -21.58
C GLN A 139 2.38 -23.51 -20.16
N LYS A 140 3.65 -23.36 -19.76
CA LYS A 140 4.01 -22.87 -18.43
C LYS A 140 3.99 -21.34 -18.43
N ARG A 141 2.98 -20.78 -17.76
CA ARG A 141 2.84 -19.35 -17.47
C ARG A 141 3.06 -19.12 -15.98
N ASN A 142 4.00 -18.23 -15.62
CA ASN A 142 4.24 -17.87 -14.23
C ASN A 142 3.45 -16.59 -13.90
N PRO A 143 2.70 -16.56 -12.79
CA PRO A 143 1.95 -15.38 -12.34
C PRO A 143 2.86 -14.32 -11.68
N ASP A 144 3.98 -13.94 -12.31
CA ASP A 144 5.04 -13.15 -11.67
C ASP A 144 4.55 -11.79 -11.15
N LEU A 145 3.61 -11.16 -11.85
CA LEU A 145 3.00 -9.91 -11.40
C LEU A 145 2.36 -10.06 -10.02
N PHE A 146 1.58 -11.13 -9.82
CA PHE A 146 0.90 -11.39 -8.56
C PHE A 146 1.92 -11.79 -7.47
N GLU A 147 2.97 -12.53 -7.83
CA GLU A 147 4.05 -12.83 -6.88
C GLU A 147 4.80 -11.57 -6.44
N LEU A 148 5.05 -10.62 -7.35
CA LEU A 148 5.63 -9.32 -7.05
C LEU A 148 4.70 -8.49 -6.16
N ALA A 149 3.40 -8.43 -6.46
CA ALA A 149 2.41 -7.74 -5.63
C ALA A 149 2.41 -8.27 -4.19
N ARG A 150 2.42 -9.61 -4.03
CA ARG A 150 2.54 -10.27 -2.73
C ARG A 150 3.84 -9.91 -2.00
N GLY A 151 4.96 -9.84 -2.73
CA GLY A 151 6.25 -9.42 -2.15
C GLY A 151 6.29 -7.94 -1.72
N LYS A 152 5.69 -7.05 -2.53
CA LYS A 152 5.66 -5.60 -2.26
C LYS A 152 4.84 -5.23 -1.03
N CYS A 153 3.87 -6.06 -0.62
CA CYS A 153 3.18 -5.90 0.66
C CYS A 153 4.15 -5.75 1.85
N GLY A 154 5.21 -6.56 1.92
CA GLY A 154 6.22 -6.46 2.97
C GLY A 154 6.97 -5.12 2.97
N ARG A 155 7.22 -4.54 1.78
CA ARG A 155 7.85 -3.22 1.62
C ARG A 155 6.95 -2.11 2.19
N LEU A 156 5.66 -2.14 1.84
CA LEU A 156 4.68 -1.17 2.31
C LEU A 156 4.50 -1.21 3.83
N LEU A 157 4.37 -2.42 4.41
CA LEU A 157 4.31 -2.61 5.86
C LEU A 157 5.58 -2.08 6.57
N ALA A 158 6.75 -2.34 6.00
CA ALA A 158 8.02 -1.88 6.56
C ALA A 158 8.15 -0.35 6.54
N ASN A 159 7.66 0.32 5.49
CA ASN A 159 7.69 1.78 5.40
C ASN A 159 6.84 2.45 6.50
N ALA A 160 5.63 1.94 6.74
CA ALA A 160 4.78 2.40 7.83
C ALA A 160 5.45 2.25 9.20
N GLN A 161 6.01 1.06 9.46
CA GLN A 161 6.72 0.78 10.71
C GLN A 161 8.00 1.62 10.85
N ARG A 162 8.75 1.83 9.76
CA ARG A 162 9.98 2.65 9.75
C ARG A 162 9.68 4.04 10.27
N LEU A 163 8.69 4.73 9.71
CA LEU A 163 8.36 6.09 10.13
C LEU A 163 7.85 6.13 11.57
N ALA A 164 6.94 5.21 11.95
CA ALA A 164 6.44 5.14 13.32
C ALA A 164 7.57 4.96 14.36
N VAL A 165 8.58 4.15 14.04
CA VAL A 165 9.76 3.94 14.90
C VAL A 165 10.65 5.18 14.95
N VAL A 166 10.84 5.91 13.84
CA VAL A 166 11.58 7.19 13.83
C VAL A 166 10.90 8.23 14.74
N LEU A 167 9.58 8.33 14.70
CA LEU A 167 8.83 9.32 15.49
C LEU A 167 8.80 8.98 16.99
N LYS A 168 8.94 7.70 17.34
CA LYS A 168 8.78 7.22 18.72
C LYS A 168 9.80 7.89 19.66
N GLY A 169 9.28 8.68 20.59
CA GLY A 169 10.07 9.25 21.68
C GLY A 169 10.96 10.42 21.27
N LEU A 170 10.73 11.02 20.10
CA LEU A 170 11.37 12.29 19.75
C LEU A 170 10.94 13.38 20.74
N PRO A 171 11.86 14.23 21.21
CA PRO A 171 11.49 15.41 21.98
C PRO A 171 10.79 16.43 21.06
N SER A 172 9.88 17.23 21.60
CA SER A 172 9.36 18.39 20.89
C SER A 172 10.52 19.31 20.48
N SER A 173 10.56 19.95 19.31
CA SER A 173 9.62 20.02 18.19
C SER A 173 10.32 19.46 16.95
N TYR A 174 10.75 20.28 15.98
CA TYR A 174 11.53 19.81 14.84
C TYR A 174 12.86 19.16 15.28
N GLN A 175 13.07 17.92 14.85
CA GLN A 175 14.35 17.21 14.92
C GLN A 175 14.82 16.86 13.51
N LYS A 176 16.13 16.68 13.33
CA LYS A 176 16.72 16.33 12.02
C LYS A 176 16.26 14.95 11.53
N ASP A 177 15.93 14.06 12.46
CA ASP A 177 15.34 12.73 12.25
C ASP A 177 14.08 12.79 11.38
N LEU A 178 13.31 13.88 11.46
CA LEU A 178 12.11 14.10 10.65
C LEU A 178 12.39 14.25 9.16
N GLN A 179 13.66 14.24 8.71
CA GLN A 179 13.99 14.15 7.29
C GLN A 179 13.72 12.77 6.68
N GLU A 180 13.65 11.73 7.52
CA GLU A 180 13.39 10.33 7.12
C GLU A 180 11.93 10.08 6.66
N ASP A 181 11.05 11.07 6.78
CA ASP A 181 9.64 10.99 6.36
C ASP A 181 9.47 10.75 4.85
N LYS A 182 10.26 11.44 4.02
CA LYS A 182 10.09 11.51 2.57
C LYS A 182 10.34 10.20 1.86
N GLU A 183 11.42 9.49 2.22
CA GLU A 183 11.79 8.26 1.51
C GLU A 183 10.71 7.19 1.63
N ALA A 184 10.18 6.98 2.84
CA ALA A 184 9.12 6.01 3.08
C ALA A 184 7.83 6.40 2.35
N LEU A 185 7.50 7.70 2.31
CA LEU A 185 6.32 8.23 1.60
C LEU A 185 6.43 8.03 0.09
N PHE A 186 7.52 8.51 -0.52
CA PHE A 186 7.72 8.41 -1.97
C PHE A 186 7.80 6.96 -2.42
N ASP A 187 8.53 6.12 -1.67
CA ASP A 187 8.62 4.71 -1.99
C ASP A 187 7.26 3.98 -1.94
N THR A 188 6.43 4.35 -0.96
CA THR A 188 5.07 3.81 -0.83
C THR A 188 4.19 4.26 -1.99
N ALA A 189 4.23 5.56 -2.33
CA ALA A 189 3.46 6.10 -3.46
C ALA A 189 3.85 5.44 -4.78
N ASP A 190 5.14 5.41 -5.12
CA ASP A 190 5.65 4.81 -6.35
C ASP A 190 5.30 3.31 -6.43
N THR A 191 5.40 2.60 -5.30
CA THR A 191 5.06 1.18 -5.24
C THR A 191 3.56 0.96 -5.47
N LEU A 192 2.69 1.75 -4.84
CA LEU A 192 1.24 1.62 -5.01
C LEU A 192 0.82 1.99 -6.43
N GLU A 193 1.32 3.08 -6.99
CA GLU A 193 1.05 3.48 -8.38
C GLU A 193 1.46 2.39 -9.35
N SER A 194 2.66 1.82 -9.19
CA SER A 194 3.14 0.72 -10.03
C SER A 194 2.27 -0.54 -9.90
N LEU A 195 1.84 -0.89 -8.69
CA LEU A 195 0.99 -2.06 -8.46
C LEU A 195 -0.40 -1.87 -9.06
N LEU A 196 -1.02 -0.70 -8.85
CA LEU A 196 -2.36 -0.40 -9.34
C LEU A 196 -2.38 -0.26 -10.87
N ALA A 197 -1.36 0.37 -11.47
CA ALA A 197 -1.24 0.48 -12.92
C ALA A 197 -0.96 -0.87 -13.61
N ALA A 198 -0.28 -1.78 -12.92
CA ALA A 198 -0.01 -3.12 -13.42
C ALA A 198 -1.21 -4.08 -13.27
N LEU A 199 -2.22 -3.72 -12.46
CA LEU A 199 -3.48 -4.45 -12.46
C LEU A 199 -4.33 -3.98 -13.63
N PRO A 200 -4.89 -4.89 -14.44
CA PRO A 200 -5.75 -4.51 -15.55
C PRO A 200 -7.03 -3.87 -15.01
N LEU A 201 -7.05 -2.54 -14.97
CA LEU A 201 -8.29 -1.77 -14.99
C LEU A 201 -8.87 -1.97 -16.39
N ALA A 202 -10.09 -2.52 -16.44
CA ALA A 202 -10.78 -2.92 -17.66
C ALA A 202 -10.70 -1.89 -18.80
#